data_AF-R9PMT7-F1
#
_entry.id   AF-R9PMT7-F1
#
_cell.length_a   1.000
_cell.length_b   1.000
_cell.length_c   1.000
_cell.angle_alpha   90.00
_cell.angle_beta   90.00
_cell.angle_gamma   90.00
#
_symmetry.space_group_name_H-M   'P 1'
#
loop_
_entity.id
_entity.type
_entity.pdbx_description
1 polymer ?
#
loop_
_entity_poly.entity_id
_entity_poly.type
_entity_poly.pdbx_seq_one_letter_code
_entity_poly.pdbx_strand_id
1 'polypeptide(L)'
;MSQLPEGWVEKTFDEIGEYTDFVANGSFASLKENVTQTDKEDYAILLRLKDHSKGFKGPFKYVTKPSYEFLKKSELQAGDLFLANVGAPGRTFLVPELGKPMTIAPNGIRVRANDLTSNRFIDYFIRSRQGQDLVLSITGGNAQQKFNKTALKKSKFPLPPLDEQKRIADKLDSVLAKVETAQAHLDKIPTILKRFRQSVLAAATSGELTKDWRGSNGVEGWEKVRLKDVGKGFNYGSSSKSQPEGKIPVLRMGNLQGGKLDWEKLVFTSDDAEIEKYKLHPGDVLFNRTNSPELVGKTSIYRGEREAIFAGYLIKVQGTNRLNTEYLNIQLNSPHARDYCWAVKTDGVSQSNINAKKLQAYEFELPSIEEQIEIIRVVTELLSSADLVEKQYKATKLRVDKMTQSILARAFSGKLFSPISEEDRTAVTVKAHNSESQQTKHKQPKAIAKEPERQTEVVSATVNESSNEQASEVFQLLKMNSKGMSAQALFDAQSENTFNAIDDLFTELKKLIEQKVVIQASEGENSTFKVTKK
;
A
#
# COMPACT_ATOMS: atom_id res chain seq x y z
N MET A 1 -11.31 -30.00 7.13
CA MET A 1 -9.93 -30.47 6.92
C MET A 1 -9.64 -30.35 5.44
N SER A 2 -8.78 -29.44 5.00
CA SER A 2 -8.37 -29.45 3.59
C SER A 2 -7.55 -30.71 3.35
N GLN A 3 -7.94 -31.52 2.37
CA GLN A 3 -7.09 -32.62 1.92
C GLN A 3 -5.75 -32.04 1.48
N LEU A 4 -4.66 -32.58 2.03
CA LEU A 4 -3.31 -32.20 1.61
C LEU A 4 -3.14 -32.57 0.13
N PRO A 5 -2.35 -31.81 -0.65
CA PRO A 5 -2.02 -32.20 -2.01
C PRO A 5 -1.34 -33.57 -2.08
N GLU A 6 -1.44 -34.23 -3.23
CA GLU A 6 -0.85 -35.54 -3.44
C GLU A 6 0.68 -35.51 -3.19
N GLY A 7 1.17 -36.49 -2.42
CA GLY A 7 2.58 -36.60 -2.02
C GLY A 7 2.99 -35.75 -0.82
N TRP A 8 2.10 -34.91 -0.27
CA TRP A 8 2.37 -34.17 0.95
C TRP A 8 2.04 -35.01 2.17
N VAL A 9 2.90 -34.94 3.19
CA VAL A 9 2.70 -35.64 4.46
C VAL A 9 2.51 -34.64 5.59
N GLU A 10 1.81 -35.05 6.64
CA GLU A 10 1.72 -34.26 7.85
C GLU A 10 2.85 -34.66 8.81
N LYS A 11 3.61 -33.66 9.27
CA LYS A 11 4.67 -33.81 10.26
C LYS A 11 4.44 -32.85 11.42
N THR A 12 5.00 -33.13 12.57
CA THR A 12 5.05 -32.16 13.66
C THR A 12 6.28 -31.26 13.51
N PHE A 13 6.22 -30.04 14.06
CA PHE A 13 7.40 -29.17 14.06
C PHE A 13 8.60 -29.84 14.76
N ASP A 14 8.37 -30.66 15.79
CA ASP A 14 9.43 -31.39 16.50
C ASP A 14 10.21 -32.37 15.60
N GLU A 15 9.58 -32.93 14.57
CA GLU A 15 10.22 -33.88 13.65
C GLU A 15 11.12 -33.21 12.59
N ILE A 16 10.95 -31.92 12.33
CA ILE A 16 11.55 -31.23 11.17
C ILE A 16 12.67 -30.23 11.55
N GLY A 17 13.02 -30.13 12.83
CA GLY A 17 14.12 -29.26 13.23
C GLY A 17 14.33 -29.11 14.74
N GLU A 18 15.32 -28.30 15.08
CA GLU A 18 15.63 -27.92 16.44
C GLU A 18 15.03 -26.56 16.78
N TYR A 19 14.43 -26.48 17.98
CA TYR A 19 13.83 -25.26 18.49
C TYR A 19 14.42 -24.96 19.85
N THR A 20 14.98 -23.77 19.99
CA THR A 20 15.52 -23.27 21.25
C THR A 20 15.15 -21.80 21.43
N ASP A 21 15.22 -21.33 22.66
CA ASP A 21 14.83 -19.98 23.04
C ASP A 21 15.70 -19.51 24.19
N PHE A 22 15.65 -18.22 24.49
CA PHE A 22 16.46 -17.60 25.54
C PHE A 22 16.35 -18.33 26.88
N VAL A 23 15.16 -18.81 27.23
CA VAL A 23 14.87 -19.51 28.49
C VAL A 23 15.37 -20.95 28.55
N ALA A 24 15.84 -21.54 27.44
CA ALA A 24 16.45 -22.86 27.45
C ALA A 24 17.79 -22.90 28.22
N ASN A 25 18.40 -21.74 28.47
CA ASN A 25 19.70 -21.62 29.14
C ASN A 25 19.61 -21.63 30.68
N GLY A 26 18.43 -21.47 31.28
CA GLY A 26 18.28 -21.53 32.74
C GLY A 26 17.00 -20.91 33.28
N SER A 27 16.85 -20.93 34.60
CA SER A 27 15.72 -20.26 35.28
C SER A 27 15.77 -18.75 35.06
N PHE A 28 14.64 -18.05 35.26
CA PHE A 28 14.60 -16.58 35.19
C PHE A 28 15.58 -15.91 36.16
N ALA A 29 15.80 -16.50 37.34
CA ALA A 29 16.78 -16.02 38.31
C ALA A 29 18.20 -16.15 37.75
N SER A 30 18.55 -17.33 37.22
CA SER A 30 19.86 -17.60 36.63
C SER A 30 20.15 -16.71 35.41
N LEU A 31 19.15 -16.45 34.56
CA LEU A 31 19.29 -15.54 33.41
C LEU A 31 19.55 -14.10 33.87
N LYS A 32 18.86 -13.64 34.91
CA LYS A 32 19.05 -12.30 35.47
C LYS A 32 20.44 -12.12 36.08
N GLU A 33 20.99 -13.16 36.68
CA GLU A 33 22.30 -13.15 37.31
C GLU A 33 23.45 -13.25 36.29
N ASN A 34 23.32 -14.07 35.26
CA ASN A 34 24.43 -14.41 34.36
C ASN A 34 24.42 -13.66 33.02
N VAL A 35 23.32 -12.98 32.66
CA VAL A 35 23.18 -12.28 31.37
C VAL A 35 23.27 -10.77 31.55
N THR A 36 24.39 -10.19 31.15
CA THR A 36 24.62 -8.74 31.09
C THR A 36 24.38 -8.24 29.67
N GLN A 37 23.47 -7.28 29.52
CA GLN A 37 23.16 -6.62 28.25
C GLN A 37 23.70 -5.19 28.24
N THR A 38 24.25 -4.75 27.10
CA THR A 38 24.79 -3.40 26.92
C THR A 38 24.30 -2.78 25.61
N ASP A 39 24.19 -1.45 25.60
CA ASP A 39 23.89 -0.66 24.39
C ASP A 39 25.17 -0.26 23.63
N LYS A 40 26.34 -0.42 24.25
CA LYS A 40 27.65 -0.30 23.60
C LYS A 40 28.04 -1.62 22.97
N GLU A 41 28.78 -1.55 21.86
CA GLU A 41 29.30 -2.72 21.18
C GLU A 41 30.14 -3.60 22.12
N ASP A 42 29.88 -4.90 22.09
CA ASP A 42 30.54 -5.91 22.93
C ASP A 42 30.64 -7.23 22.11
N TYR A 43 30.89 -8.35 22.78
CA TYR A 43 31.26 -9.64 22.18
C TYR A 43 30.22 -10.19 21.20
N ALA A 44 28.94 -10.27 21.60
CA ALA A 44 27.90 -10.86 20.77
C ALA A 44 26.66 -9.96 20.64
N ILE A 45 26.02 -9.97 19.48
CA ILE A 45 24.76 -9.25 19.24
C ILE A 45 23.61 -10.05 19.87
N LEU A 46 22.80 -9.37 20.68
CA LEU A 46 21.53 -9.88 21.16
C LEU A 46 20.44 -9.51 20.13
N LEU A 47 20.14 -10.45 19.24
CA LEU A 47 19.26 -10.19 18.11
C LEU A 47 17.79 -10.15 18.52
N ARG A 48 17.11 -9.04 18.25
CA ARG A 48 15.71 -8.81 18.63
C ARG A 48 14.83 -8.66 17.39
N LEU A 49 13.54 -8.92 17.55
CA LEU A 49 12.54 -8.62 16.52
C LEU A 49 12.59 -7.16 16.01
N LYS A 50 12.90 -6.18 16.87
CA LYS A 50 13.02 -4.76 16.49
C LYS A 50 14.17 -4.49 15.52
N ASP A 51 15.21 -5.32 15.55
CA ASP A 51 16.38 -5.15 14.68
C ASP A 51 16.04 -5.52 13.23
N HIS A 52 15.19 -6.52 13.03
CA HIS A 52 14.62 -6.86 11.71
C HIS A 52 13.76 -5.70 11.16
N SER A 53 12.89 -5.10 11.98
CA SER A 53 12.07 -3.95 11.55
C SER A 53 12.89 -2.71 11.14
N LYS A 54 14.17 -2.65 11.51
CA LYS A 54 15.11 -1.60 11.10
C LYS A 54 16.04 -2.02 9.95
N GLY A 55 15.80 -3.19 9.35
CA GLY A 55 16.65 -3.74 8.29
C GLY A 55 18.08 -4.03 8.76
N PHE A 56 18.26 -4.42 10.03
CA PHE A 56 19.57 -4.74 10.62
C PHE A 56 20.61 -3.61 10.54
N LYS A 57 20.16 -2.34 10.56
CA LYS A 57 21.04 -1.15 10.56
C LYS A 57 21.42 -0.66 11.97
N GLY A 58 20.98 -1.35 13.01
CA GLY A 58 21.18 -0.95 14.40
C GLY A 58 20.31 0.25 14.85
N PRO A 59 20.60 0.83 16.03
CA PRO A 59 21.54 0.34 17.04
C PRO A 59 21.10 -1.02 17.63
N PHE A 60 22.06 -1.92 17.79
CA PHE A 60 21.87 -3.26 18.38
C PHE A 60 22.02 -3.25 19.90
N LYS A 61 21.54 -4.31 20.55
CA LYS A 61 21.93 -4.69 21.92
C LYS A 61 23.05 -5.72 21.82
N TYR A 62 23.94 -5.72 22.79
CA TYR A 62 25.03 -6.69 22.88
C TYR A 62 25.02 -7.40 24.22
N VAL A 63 25.67 -8.56 24.28
CA VAL A 63 25.99 -9.28 25.51
C VAL A 63 27.50 -9.50 25.60
N THR A 64 27.99 -9.54 26.83
CA THR A 64 29.40 -9.82 27.14
C THR A 64 29.76 -11.27 26.79
N LYS A 65 31.06 -11.58 26.68
CA LYS A 65 31.53 -12.95 26.41
C LYS A 65 31.02 -13.98 27.44
N PRO A 66 31.10 -13.76 28.78
CA PRO A 66 30.55 -14.69 29.75
C PRO A 66 29.04 -14.93 29.57
N SER A 67 28.29 -13.87 29.26
CA SER A 67 26.85 -13.98 29.01
C SER A 67 26.54 -14.73 27.72
N TYR A 68 27.35 -14.58 26.67
CA TYR A 68 27.24 -15.37 25.45
C TYR A 68 27.48 -16.87 25.72
N GLU A 69 28.54 -17.21 26.46
CA GLU A 69 28.84 -18.61 26.83
C GLU A 69 27.73 -19.20 27.71
N PHE A 70 27.13 -18.42 28.61
CA PHE A 70 25.94 -18.84 29.36
C PHE A 70 24.74 -19.10 28.44
N LEU A 71 24.57 -18.28 27.39
CA LEU A 71 23.49 -18.37 26.41
C LEU A 71 23.77 -19.32 25.24
N LYS A 72 24.75 -20.23 25.37
CA LYS A 72 25.23 -21.10 24.29
C LYS A 72 24.11 -21.93 23.65
N LYS A 73 23.10 -22.37 24.41
CA LYS A 73 21.99 -23.17 23.86
C LYS A 73 21.06 -22.38 22.95
N SER A 74 21.15 -21.05 22.94
CA SER A 74 20.34 -20.17 22.10
C SER A 74 21.19 -19.29 21.18
N GLU A 75 22.42 -19.71 20.89
CA GLU A 75 23.26 -19.07 19.89
C GLU A 75 22.62 -19.14 18.50
N LEU A 76 22.89 -18.11 17.70
CA LEU A 76 22.37 -17.93 16.36
C LEU A 76 23.51 -18.01 15.34
N GLN A 77 23.22 -18.68 14.24
CA GLN A 77 24.06 -18.72 13.05
C GLN A 77 23.34 -18.01 11.91
N ALA A 78 24.10 -17.48 10.94
CA ALA A 78 23.52 -16.96 9.72
C ALA A 78 22.69 -18.06 9.02
N GLY A 79 21.49 -17.71 8.58
CA GLY A 79 20.53 -18.64 7.98
C GLY A 79 19.63 -19.38 8.98
N ASP A 80 19.87 -19.32 10.30
CA ASP A 80 18.88 -19.76 11.30
C ASP A 80 17.57 -18.97 11.11
N LEU A 81 16.42 -19.55 11.46
CA LEU A 81 15.15 -18.85 11.42
C LEU A 81 14.83 -18.29 12.81
N PHE A 82 14.66 -16.97 12.89
CA PHE A 82 14.10 -16.31 14.06
C PHE A 82 12.57 -16.35 13.97
N LEU A 83 11.91 -16.88 15.01
CA LEU A 83 10.45 -16.90 15.14
C LEU A 83 10.04 -16.16 16.42
N ALA A 84 9.34 -15.04 16.28
CA ALA A 84 8.84 -14.29 17.42
C ALA A 84 7.74 -15.08 18.14
N ASN A 85 7.91 -15.26 19.44
CA ASN A 85 6.94 -15.94 20.30
C ASN A 85 6.30 -15.02 21.35
N VAL A 86 6.80 -13.79 21.51
CA VAL A 86 6.30 -12.80 22.46
C VAL A 86 6.12 -11.45 21.76
N GLY A 87 4.98 -10.80 22.00
CA GLY A 87 4.67 -9.44 21.55
C GLY A 87 4.21 -9.34 20.09
N ALA A 88 4.82 -10.11 19.18
CA ALA A 88 4.28 -10.31 17.84
C ALA A 88 4.43 -11.78 17.39
N PRO A 89 3.72 -12.73 18.05
CA PRO A 89 3.70 -14.13 17.67
C PRO A 89 3.58 -14.38 16.17
N GLY A 90 4.44 -15.24 15.62
CA GLY A 90 4.34 -15.66 14.22
C GLY A 90 5.06 -14.75 13.23
N ARG A 91 5.71 -13.67 13.69
CA ARG A 91 6.68 -12.95 12.85
C ARG A 91 7.97 -13.72 12.74
N THR A 92 8.49 -13.82 11.52
CA THR A 92 9.71 -14.58 11.21
C THR A 92 10.69 -13.78 10.37
N PHE A 93 11.97 -14.15 10.43
CA PHE A 93 13.01 -13.73 9.49
C PHE A 93 14.22 -14.68 9.55
N LEU A 94 14.94 -14.80 8.45
CA LEU A 94 16.23 -15.49 8.44
C LEU A 94 17.31 -14.60 9.09
N VAL A 95 18.09 -15.19 9.98
CA VAL A 95 19.19 -14.50 10.69
C VAL A 95 20.26 -14.10 9.67
N PRO A 96 20.62 -12.80 9.58
CA PRO A 96 21.62 -12.34 8.63
C PRO A 96 23.05 -12.59 9.14
N GLU A 97 24.02 -12.53 8.24
CA GLU A 97 25.44 -12.47 8.60
C GLU A 97 25.80 -11.03 9.03
N LEU A 98 26.14 -10.86 10.32
CA LEU A 98 26.48 -9.54 10.90
C LEU A 98 27.95 -9.42 11.34
N GLY A 99 28.80 -10.39 10.97
CA GLY A 99 30.24 -10.38 11.27
C GLY A 99 30.60 -10.50 12.76
N LYS A 100 29.64 -10.88 13.62
CA LYS A 100 29.83 -11.11 15.06
C LYS A 100 29.03 -12.34 15.52
N PRO A 101 29.44 -12.98 16.63
CA PRO A 101 28.59 -13.95 17.31
C PRO A 101 27.23 -13.34 17.64
N MET A 102 26.17 -14.14 17.56
CA MET A 102 24.79 -13.70 17.79
C MET A 102 24.09 -14.66 18.75
N THR A 103 23.22 -14.13 19.60
CA THR A 103 22.32 -14.94 20.43
C THR A 103 20.93 -14.33 20.41
N ILE A 104 19.91 -15.17 20.62
CA ILE A 104 18.52 -14.74 20.48
C ILE A 104 18.06 -13.94 21.69
N ALA A 105 17.26 -12.89 21.46
CA ALA A 105 16.60 -12.17 22.54
C ALA A 105 15.40 -12.97 23.13
N PRO A 106 14.92 -12.61 24.34
CA PRO A 106 13.82 -13.30 25.02
C PRO A 106 12.49 -13.38 24.26
N ASN A 107 12.32 -12.60 23.20
CA ASN A 107 11.11 -12.53 22.39
C ASN A 107 11.17 -13.42 21.13
N GLY A 108 12.16 -14.31 21.02
CA GLY A 108 12.32 -15.19 19.88
C GLY A 108 12.55 -16.65 20.27
N ILE A 109 12.19 -17.51 19.33
CA ILE A 109 12.57 -18.91 19.22
C ILE A 109 13.50 -19.02 18.01
N ARG A 110 14.67 -19.62 18.19
CA ARG A 110 15.54 -20.02 17.09
C ARG A 110 15.02 -21.34 16.55
N VAL A 111 14.86 -21.40 15.23
CA VAL A 111 14.50 -22.59 14.49
C VAL A 111 15.67 -22.96 13.57
N ARG A 112 16.08 -24.22 13.62
CA ARG A 112 17.07 -24.80 12.72
C ARG A 112 16.50 -26.08 12.12
N ALA A 113 16.11 -26.02 10.85
CA ALA A 113 15.60 -27.15 10.10
C ALA A 113 16.64 -28.29 10.03
N ASN A 114 16.15 -29.54 10.02
CA ASN A 114 16.95 -30.71 9.68
C ASN A 114 16.82 -31.03 8.17
N ASP A 115 17.39 -32.15 7.74
CA ASP A 115 17.43 -32.56 6.34
C ASP A 115 16.05 -32.84 5.70
N LEU A 116 14.97 -32.88 6.49
CA LEU A 116 13.61 -33.03 5.98
C LEU A 116 13.02 -31.73 5.42
N THR A 117 13.61 -30.56 5.76
CA THR A 117 13.09 -29.27 5.31
C THR A 117 14.17 -28.17 5.25
N SER A 118 13.75 -26.92 5.09
CA SER A 118 14.63 -25.76 5.15
C SER A 118 14.02 -24.64 5.98
N ASN A 119 14.87 -23.84 6.63
CA ASN A 119 14.45 -22.64 7.37
C ASN A 119 13.61 -21.69 6.50
N ARG A 120 13.97 -21.57 5.21
CA ARG A 120 13.25 -20.76 4.22
C ARG A 120 11.82 -21.26 3.98
N PHE A 121 11.63 -22.58 3.88
CA PHE A 121 10.30 -23.17 3.70
C PHE A 121 9.43 -23.00 4.95
N ILE A 122 10.00 -23.24 6.15
CA ILE A 122 9.31 -23.01 7.43
C ILE A 122 8.90 -21.53 7.55
N ASP A 123 9.78 -20.60 7.22
CA ASP A 123 9.50 -19.16 7.22
C ASP A 123 8.27 -18.83 6.35
N TYR A 124 8.27 -19.31 5.10
CA TYR A 124 7.14 -19.12 4.20
C TYR A 124 5.83 -19.70 4.73
N PHE A 125 5.88 -20.90 5.33
CA PHE A 125 4.70 -21.54 5.90
C PHE A 125 4.13 -20.74 7.06
N ILE A 126 4.98 -20.35 8.02
CA ILE A 126 4.54 -19.57 9.19
C ILE A 126 3.91 -18.24 8.74
N ARG A 127 4.46 -17.58 7.70
CA ARG A 127 3.89 -16.33 7.15
C ARG A 127 2.60 -16.52 6.36
N SER A 128 2.29 -17.73 5.93
CA SER A 128 1.05 -18.05 5.23
C SER A 128 -0.15 -17.95 6.16
N ARG A 129 -1.36 -17.86 5.57
CA ARG A 129 -2.60 -17.84 6.36
C ARG A 129 -2.72 -19.05 7.29
N GLN A 130 -2.39 -20.25 6.80
CA GLN A 130 -2.45 -21.48 7.58
C GLN A 130 -1.47 -21.46 8.76
N GLY A 131 -0.24 -20.98 8.53
CA GLY A 131 0.76 -20.83 9.58
C GLY A 131 0.37 -19.78 10.62
N GLN A 132 -0.20 -18.65 10.20
CA GLN A 132 -0.71 -17.63 11.12
C GLN A 132 -1.89 -18.14 11.95
N ASP A 133 -2.84 -18.86 11.34
CA ASP A 133 -3.98 -19.46 12.05
C ASP A 133 -3.49 -20.52 13.07
N LEU A 134 -2.47 -21.32 12.72
CA LEU A 134 -1.81 -22.25 13.64
C LEU A 134 -1.17 -21.51 14.82
N VAL A 135 -0.37 -20.47 14.56
CA VAL A 135 0.27 -19.66 15.60
C VAL A 135 -0.77 -19.03 16.52
N LEU A 136 -1.85 -18.47 15.96
CA LEU A 136 -2.96 -17.92 16.73
C LEU A 136 -3.61 -18.98 17.64
N SER A 137 -3.81 -20.20 17.13
CA SER A 137 -4.42 -21.29 17.91
C SER A 137 -3.62 -21.73 19.14
N ILE A 138 -2.30 -21.52 19.13
CA ILE A 138 -1.39 -21.86 20.24
C ILE A 138 -0.97 -20.64 21.06
N THR A 139 -1.43 -19.45 20.68
CA THR A 139 -1.11 -18.18 21.35
C THR A 139 -2.16 -17.88 22.41
N GLY A 140 -1.71 -17.59 23.63
CA GLY A 140 -2.55 -17.18 24.74
C GLY A 140 -2.16 -15.80 25.30
N GLY A 141 -3.05 -15.23 26.13
CA GLY A 141 -2.82 -14.00 26.89
C GLY A 141 -3.45 -12.74 26.26
N ASN A 142 -4.26 -12.02 27.04
CA ASN A 142 -4.99 -10.82 26.58
C ASN A 142 -4.11 -9.55 26.52
N ALA A 143 -3.11 -9.41 27.39
CA ALA A 143 -2.27 -8.20 27.49
C ALA A 143 -0.91 -8.32 26.75
N GLN A 144 -0.29 -9.51 26.80
CA GLN A 144 0.94 -9.82 26.08
C GLN A 144 0.77 -11.17 25.40
N GLN A 145 0.53 -11.15 24.08
CA GLN A 145 0.37 -12.37 23.30
C GLN A 145 1.67 -13.18 23.31
N LYS A 146 1.54 -14.44 23.71
CA LYS A 146 2.65 -15.39 23.78
C LYS A 146 2.20 -16.81 23.46
N PHE A 147 3.06 -17.55 22.75
CA PHE A 147 2.97 -19.02 22.70
C PHE A 147 4.24 -19.65 23.26
N ASN A 148 4.12 -20.90 23.73
CA ASN A 148 5.26 -21.69 24.19
C ASN A 148 5.80 -22.55 23.04
N LYS A 149 7.13 -22.67 22.97
CA LYS A 149 7.88 -23.57 22.10
C LYS A 149 7.37 -25.02 22.13
N THR A 150 6.94 -25.52 23.29
CA THR A 150 6.38 -26.88 23.41
C THR A 150 5.07 -27.05 22.64
N ALA A 151 4.22 -26.02 22.58
CA ALA A 151 2.98 -26.06 21.80
C ALA A 151 3.29 -26.01 20.28
N LEU A 152 4.25 -25.19 19.87
CA LEU A 152 4.73 -25.14 18.49
C LEU A 152 5.24 -26.52 18.05
N LYS A 153 6.13 -27.14 18.82
CA LYS A 153 6.70 -28.48 18.53
C LYS A 153 5.63 -29.54 18.27
N LYS A 154 4.52 -29.53 19.03
CA LYS A 154 3.39 -30.46 18.88
C LYS A 154 2.45 -30.12 17.72
N SER A 155 2.55 -28.91 17.15
CA SER A 155 1.67 -28.48 16.08
C SER A 155 2.00 -29.21 14.78
N LYS A 156 0.98 -29.40 13.95
CA LYS A 156 1.07 -30.10 12.67
C LYS A 156 1.50 -29.14 11.56
N PHE A 157 2.26 -29.67 10.61
CA PHE A 157 2.91 -28.97 9.54
C PHE A 157 2.79 -29.78 8.24
N PRO A 158 2.27 -29.19 7.16
CA PRO A 158 2.21 -29.86 5.86
C PRO A 158 3.61 -29.85 5.21
N LEU A 159 4.18 -31.04 5.01
CA LEU A 159 5.53 -31.23 4.48
C LEU A 159 5.46 -31.85 3.08
N PRO A 160 5.75 -31.08 2.01
CA PRO A 160 5.95 -31.62 0.67
C PRO A 160 7.27 -32.40 0.55
N PRO A 161 7.48 -33.15 -0.54
CA PRO A 161 8.80 -33.65 -0.94
C PRO A 161 9.86 -32.54 -1.03
N LEU A 162 11.14 -32.86 -0.80
CA LEU A 162 12.22 -31.87 -0.69
C LEU A 162 12.44 -31.03 -1.96
N ASP A 163 12.32 -31.64 -3.12
CA ASP A 163 12.37 -30.98 -4.43
C ASP A 163 11.23 -29.97 -4.59
N GLU A 164 10.02 -30.35 -4.18
CA GLU A 164 8.84 -29.49 -4.18
C GLU A 164 8.99 -28.33 -3.18
N GLN A 165 9.52 -28.58 -1.98
CA GLN A 165 9.83 -27.53 -1.00
C GLN A 165 10.81 -26.49 -1.56
N LYS A 166 11.90 -26.95 -2.20
CA LYS A 166 12.89 -26.06 -2.85
C LYS A 166 12.23 -25.22 -3.93
N ARG A 167 11.45 -25.85 -4.81
CA ARG A 167 10.73 -25.21 -5.91
C ARG A 167 9.74 -24.15 -5.43
N ILE A 168 8.92 -24.49 -4.42
CA ILE A 168 7.98 -23.54 -3.80
C ILE A 168 8.75 -22.34 -3.26
N ALA A 169 9.81 -22.58 -2.48
CA ALA A 169 10.54 -21.50 -1.82
C ALA A 169 11.32 -20.62 -2.81
N ASP A 170 11.96 -21.18 -3.84
CA ASP A 170 12.64 -20.41 -4.90
C ASP A 170 11.65 -19.53 -5.68
N LYS A 171 10.45 -20.07 -5.94
CA LYS A 171 9.43 -19.33 -6.67
C LYS A 171 8.80 -18.24 -5.81
N LEU A 172 8.60 -18.51 -4.51
CA LEU A 172 8.16 -17.50 -3.55
C LEU A 172 9.19 -16.38 -3.43
N ASP A 173 10.49 -16.68 -3.36
CA ASP A 173 11.57 -15.67 -3.37
C ASP A 173 11.42 -14.77 -4.61
N SER A 174 11.30 -15.38 -5.79
CA SER A 174 11.20 -14.65 -7.06
C SER A 174 9.96 -13.76 -7.13
N VAL A 175 8.79 -14.27 -6.74
CA VAL A 175 7.54 -13.52 -6.83
C VAL A 175 7.47 -12.43 -5.76
N LEU A 176 7.87 -12.73 -4.52
CA LEU A 176 7.82 -11.75 -3.43
C LEU A 176 8.85 -10.65 -3.61
N ALA A 177 10.03 -10.93 -4.19
CA ALA A 177 10.97 -9.88 -4.59
C ALA A 177 10.36 -8.91 -5.62
N LYS A 178 9.53 -9.40 -6.55
CA LYS A 178 8.79 -8.54 -7.49
C LYS A 178 7.72 -7.71 -6.77
N VAL A 179 7.01 -8.30 -5.80
CA VAL A 179 6.03 -7.60 -4.96
C VAL A 179 6.72 -6.46 -4.18
N GLU A 180 7.85 -6.74 -3.54
CA GLU A 180 8.62 -5.74 -2.80
C GLU A 180 9.13 -4.62 -3.71
N THR A 181 9.60 -4.96 -4.91
CA THR A 181 10.02 -3.96 -5.91
C THR A 181 8.85 -3.08 -6.35
N ALA A 182 7.70 -3.69 -6.67
CA ALA A 182 6.49 -2.96 -7.00
C ALA A 182 6.05 -2.06 -5.83
N GLN A 183 6.17 -2.55 -4.60
CA GLN A 183 5.84 -1.79 -3.41
C GLN A 183 6.71 -0.54 -3.27
N ALA A 184 8.02 -0.70 -3.44
CA ALA A 184 8.99 0.39 -3.40
C ALA A 184 8.77 1.43 -4.51
N HIS A 185 8.27 1.02 -5.68
CA HIS A 185 7.87 1.94 -6.75
C HIS A 185 6.61 2.71 -6.40
N LEU A 186 5.59 2.04 -5.89
CA LEU A 186 4.33 2.67 -5.46
C LEU A 186 4.57 3.70 -4.35
N ASP A 187 5.49 3.44 -3.42
CA ASP A 187 5.81 4.35 -2.30
C ASP A 187 6.41 5.69 -2.76
N LYS A 188 6.93 5.78 -4.00
CA LYS A 188 7.44 7.03 -4.59
C LYS A 188 6.34 7.90 -5.18
N ILE A 189 5.20 7.33 -5.58
CA ILE A 189 4.13 8.01 -6.32
C ILE A 189 3.58 9.23 -5.56
N PRO A 190 3.26 9.18 -4.26
CA PRO A 190 2.76 10.35 -3.53
C PRO A 190 3.69 11.56 -3.60
N THR A 191 5.01 11.31 -3.56
CA THR A 191 6.02 12.38 -3.66
C THR A 191 6.07 12.97 -5.07
N ILE A 192 5.97 12.13 -6.10
CA ILE A 192 5.93 12.56 -7.51
C ILE A 192 4.68 13.41 -7.76
N LEU A 193 3.50 12.94 -7.34
CA LEU A 193 2.25 13.69 -7.46
C LEU A 193 2.31 15.04 -6.77
N LYS A 194 2.87 15.10 -5.55
CA LYS A 194 3.06 16.36 -4.82
C LYS A 194 3.92 17.36 -5.63
N ARG A 195 5.06 16.91 -6.15
CA ARG A 195 5.97 17.74 -6.97
C ARG A 195 5.30 18.19 -8.26
N PHE A 196 4.59 17.30 -8.94
CA PHE A 196 3.86 17.60 -10.16
C PHE A 196 2.82 18.70 -9.94
N ARG A 197 1.96 18.58 -8.91
CA ARG A 197 0.96 19.61 -8.57
C ARG A 197 1.61 20.97 -8.31
N GLN A 198 2.72 21.00 -7.57
CA GLN A 198 3.47 22.24 -7.32
C GLN A 198 4.05 22.84 -8.61
N SER A 199 4.59 22.00 -9.50
CA SER A 199 5.11 22.44 -10.80
C SER A 199 4.03 23.02 -11.70
N VAL A 200 2.85 22.40 -11.75
CA VAL A 200 1.70 22.89 -12.52
C VAL A 200 1.27 24.25 -12.01
N LEU A 201 1.12 24.41 -10.69
CA LEU A 201 0.75 25.70 -10.10
C LEU A 201 1.85 26.76 -10.33
N ALA A 202 3.13 26.41 -10.26
CA ALA A 202 4.23 27.32 -10.55
C ALA A 202 4.20 27.80 -12.01
N ALA A 203 4.01 26.89 -12.97
CA ALA A 203 3.92 27.22 -14.38
C ALA A 203 2.68 28.07 -14.67
N ALA A 204 1.56 27.79 -14.01
CA ALA A 204 0.31 28.52 -14.13
C ALA A 204 0.42 29.97 -13.67
N THR A 205 1.19 30.24 -12.60
CA THR A 205 1.33 31.58 -12.01
C THR A 205 2.63 32.30 -12.37
N SER A 206 3.42 31.74 -13.28
CA SER A 206 4.58 32.40 -13.90
C SER A 206 4.33 32.76 -15.36
N GLY A 207 3.23 32.28 -15.93
CA GLY A 207 2.84 32.53 -17.31
C GLY A 207 3.52 31.62 -18.33
N GLU A 208 4.35 30.68 -17.89
CA GLU A 208 4.96 29.67 -18.76
C GLU A 208 3.91 28.69 -19.31
N LEU A 209 2.88 28.36 -18.52
CA LEU A 209 1.86 27.37 -18.93
C LEU A 209 1.04 27.80 -20.16
N THR A 210 0.83 29.10 -20.33
CA THR A 210 -0.02 29.70 -21.38
C THR A 210 0.76 30.60 -22.33
N LYS A 211 2.09 30.50 -22.35
CA LYS A 211 2.97 31.37 -23.15
C LYS A 211 2.63 31.38 -24.65
N ASP A 212 2.45 30.20 -25.24
CA ASP A 212 2.12 30.06 -26.68
C ASP A 212 0.71 30.58 -26.98
N TRP A 213 -0.24 30.33 -26.07
CA TRP A 213 -1.59 30.86 -26.16
C TRP A 213 -1.60 32.39 -26.10
N ARG A 214 -0.82 32.99 -25.19
CA ARG A 214 -0.70 34.45 -25.07
C ARG A 214 -0.17 35.09 -26.35
N GLY A 215 0.89 34.52 -26.92
CA GLY A 215 1.46 34.97 -28.19
C GLY A 215 0.48 34.87 -29.36
N SER A 216 -0.30 33.79 -29.42
CA SER A 216 -1.27 33.56 -30.50
C SER A 216 -2.51 34.44 -30.42
N ASN A 217 -2.90 34.88 -29.22
CA ASN A 217 -4.08 35.71 -28.98
C ASN A 217 -3.77 37.21 -28.85
N GLY A 218 -2.50 37.60 -29.00
CA GLY A 218 -2.08 39.01 -28.95
C GLY A 218 -2.38 39.71 -27.62
N VAL A 219 -2.44 38.95 -26.52
CA VAL A 219 -2.72 39.48 -25.18
C VAL A 219 -1.43 40.09 -24.61
N GLU A 220 -1.54 41.27 -24.00
CA GLU A 220 -0.42 41.96 -23.36
C GLU A 220 0.17 41.18 -22.17
N GLY A 221 1.32 41.65 -21.69
CA GLY A 221 1.98 41.09 -20.51
C GLY A 221 1.14 41.24 -19.23
N TRP A 222 1.59 40.58 -18.18
CA TRP A 222 0.87 40.59 -16.90
C TRP A 222 1.08 41.90 -16.15
N GLU A 223 0.06 42.31 -15.39
CA GLU A 223 0.07 43.52 -14.58
C GLU A 223 0.38 43.17 -13.13
N LYS A 224 1.38 43.84 -12.54
CA LYS A 224 1.67 43.68 -11.12
C LYS A 224 0.61 44.38 -10.25
N VAL A 225 -0.11 43.61 -9.44
CA VAL A 225 -1.20 44.09 -8.58
C VAL A 225 -1.03 43.64 -7.12
N ARG A 226 -1.76 44.27 -6.18
CA ARG A 226 -1.98 43.72 -4.83
C ARG A 226 -3.36 43.09 -4.75
N LEU A 227 -3.49 42.05 -3.94
CA LEU A 227 -4.76 41.35 -3.77
C LEU A 227 -5.88 42.27 -3.29
N LYS A 228 -5.59 43.30 -2.49
CA LYS A 228 -6.60 44.31 -2.07
C LYS A 228 -7.18 45.13 -3.24
N ASP A 229 -6.44 45.27 -4.34
CA ASP A 229 -6.83 46.14 -5.46
C ASP A 229 -7.73 45.40 -6.46
N VAL A 230 -7.71 44.05 -6.43
CA VAL A 230 -8.44 43.19 -7.37
C VAL A 230 -9.30 42.11 -6.70
N GLY A 231 -9.25 42.00 -5.37
CA GLY A 231 -10.06 41.10 -4.56
C GLY A 231 -10.97 41.83 -3.57
N LYS A 232 -12.01 41.16 -3.09
CA LYS A 232 -13.00 41.73 -2.16
C LYS A 232 -13.37 40.77 -1.02
N GLY A 233 -13.98 41.31 0.03
CA GLY A 233 -14.70 40.53 1.04
C GLY A 233 -13.89 39.90 2.16
N PHE A 234 -12.61 40.29 2.38
CA PHE A 234 -11.63 39.80 3.37
C PHE A 234 -12.14 39.66 4.83
N ASN A 235 -13.10 38.78 5.05
CA ASN A 235 -13.90 38.68 6.26
C ASN A 235 -13.54 37.41 7.03
N TYR A 236 -13.54 37.51 8.36
CA TYR A 236 -13.37 36.35 9.23
C TYR A 236 -14.69 35.61 9.44
N GLY A 237 -14.60 34.30 9.64
CA GLY A 237 -15.74 33.45 9.96
C GLY A 237 -16.15 33.49 11.43
N SER A 238 -17.02 32.56 11.81
CA SER A 238 -17.53 32.42 13.17
C SER A 238 -16.44 32.06 14.19
N SER A 239 -16.40 32.77 15.32
CA SER A 239 -15.58 32.42 16.49
C SER A 239 -16.28 31.48 17.48
N SER A 240 -17.54 31.12 17.20
CA SER A 240 -18.36 30.32 18.10
C SER A 240 -17.95 28.85 18.07
N LYS A 241 -18.22 28.15 19.18
CA LYS A 241 -17.87 26.74 19.32
C LYS A 241 -18.81 25.88 18.50
N SER A 242 -18.28 25.19 17.49
CA SER A 242 -19.02 24.23 16.67
C SER A 242 -19.30 22.92 17.42
N GLN A 243 -20.34 22.20 17.01
CA GLN A 243 -20.79 20.94 17.59
C GLN A 243 -20.55 19.74 16.66
N PRO A 244 -20.51 18.50 17.16
CA PRO A 244 -20.40 17.30 16.32
C PRO A 244 -21.57 17.10 15.33
N GLU A 245 -22.74 17.62 15.67
CA GLU A 245 -23.99 17.52 14.90
C GLU A 245 -24.73 18.87 14.92
N GLY A 246 -25.56 19.14 13.90
CA GLY A 246 -26.32 20.39 13.79
C GLY A 246 -26.90 20.62 12.39
N LYS A 247 -27.53 21.79 12.19
CA LYS A 247 -28.21 22.12 10.93
C LYS A 247 -27.25 22.29 9.75
N ILE A 248 -26.22 23.13 9.93
CA ILE A 248 -25.34 23.58 8.84
C ILE A 248 -23.87 23.29 9.18
N PRO A 249 -23.10 22.69 8.26
CA PRO A 249 -21.65 22.53 8.41
C PRO A 249 -20.90 23.84 8.64
N VAL A 250 -19.90 23.80 9.51
CA VAL A 250 -18.90 24.86 9.71
C VAL A 250 -17.58 24.36 9.15
N LEU A 251 -17.14 24.92 8.02
CA LEU A 251 -15.88 24.57 7.38
C LEU A 251 -14.69 25.07 8.19
N ARG A 252 -13.72 24.18 8.38
CA ARG A 252 -12.52 24.41 9.21
C ARG A 252 -11.24 24.22 8.40
N MET A 253 -10.08 24.50 9.03
CA MET A 253 -8.76 24.38 8.41
C MET A 253 -8.48 22.97 7.83
N GLY A 254 -9.07 21.91 8.41
CA GLY A 254 -8.95 20.54 7.93
C GLY A 254 -9.76 20.25 6.66
N ASN A 255 -10.76 21.07 6.35
CA ASN A 255 -11.63 20.91 5.19
C ASN A 255 -11.06 21.57 3.92
N LEU A 256 -9.92 22.27 4.01
CA LEU A 256 -9.26 22.90 2.86
C LEU A 256 -8.15 21.98 2.33
N GLN A 257 -8.38 21.36 1.16
CA GLN A 257 -7.46 20.38 0.57
C GLN A 257 -7.20 20.66 -0.91
N GLY A 258 -5.98 21.09 -1.23
CA GLY A 258 -5.51 21.20 -2.62
C GLY A 258 -6.38 22.09 -3.52
N GLY A 259 -6.91 23.20 -2.99
CA GLY A 259 -7.81 24.07 -3.73
C GLY A 259 -9.29 23.62 -3.75
N LYS A 260 -9.63 22.49 -3.13
CA LYS A 260 -10.99 21.92 -3.07
C LYS A 260 -11.43 21.75 -1.61
N LEU A 261 -12.74 21.75 -1.40
CA LEU A 261 -13.31 21.46 -0.09
C LEU A 261 -13.44 19.97 0.13
N ASP A 262 -12.96 19.52 1.29
CA ASP A 262 -13.15 18.17 1.80
C ASP A 262 -14.32 18.18 2.80
N TRP A 263 -15.37 17.43 2.46
CA TRP A 263 -16.60 17.33 3.23
C TRP A 263 -16.59 16.18 4.24
N GLU A 264 -15.44 15.56 4.49
CA GLU A 264 -15.27 14.60 5.58
C GLU A 264 -15.05 15.30 6.94
N LYS A 265 -15.37 14.59 8.03
CA LYS A 265 -15.09 15.02 9.43
C LYS A 265 -15.59 16.44 9.77
N LEU A 266 -16.84 16.71 9.38
CA LEU A 266 -17.50 17.99 9.59
C LEU A 266 -17.84 18.25 11.06
N VAL A 267 -18.06 19.51 11.37
CA VAL A 267 -18.76 20.00 12.57
C VAL A 267 -19.83 20.99 12.13
N PHE A 268 -20.74 21.32 13.02
CA PHE A 268 -21.98 21.99 12.67
C PHE A 268 -22.31 23.11 13.64
N THR A 269 -23.22 23.98 13.19
CA THR A 269 -23.96 24.94 14.01
C THR A 269 -25.45 24.80 13.71
N SER A 270 -26.27 25.21 14.69
CA SER A 270 -27.72 25.35 14.55
C SER A 270 -28.19 26.77 14.93
N ASP A 271 -27.25 27.70 15.15
CA ASP A 271 -27.54 29.10 15.44
C ASP A 271 -27.87 29.84 14.14
N ASP A 272 -29.15 30.20 14.00
CA ASP A 272 -29.67 30.82 12.79
C ASP A 272 -29.05 32.21 12.52
N ALA A 273 -28.63 32.95 13.56
CA ALA A 273 -27.96 34.24 13.39
C ALA A 273 -26.53 34.08 12.85
N GLU A 274 -25.81 33.04 13.28
CA GLU A 274 -24.50 32.72 12.71
C GLU A 274 -24.60 32.19 11.27
N ILE A 275 -25.61 31.35 11.02
CA ILE A 275 -25.86 30.80 9.69
C ILE A 275 -26.08 31.93 8.69
N GLU A 276 -26.93 32.89 9.02
CA GLU A 276 -27.20 34.04 8.14
C GLU A 276 -25.96 34.92 7.94
N LYS A 277 -25.23 35.23 9.01
CA LYS A 277 -24.07 36.13 8.96
C LYS A 277 -22.88 35.58 8.17
N TYR A 278 -22.61 34.27 8.29
CA TYR A 278 -21.39 33.65 7.75
C TYR A 278 -21.67 32.71 6.56
N LYS A 279 -22.88 32.77 5.97
CA LYS A 279 -23.26 31.96 4.82
C LYS A 279 -22.27 32.10 3.67
N LEU A 280 -21.83 30.95 3.15
CA LEU A 280 -20.99 30.88 1.97
C LEU A 280 -21.82 30.94 0.69
N HIS A 281 -21.28 31.65 -0.30
CA HIS A 281 -21.86 31.79 -1.62
C HIS A 281 -20.88 31.24 -2.66
N PRO A 282 -21.37 30.60 -3.74
CA PRO A 282 -20.50 30.09 -4.80
C PRO A 282 -19.50 31.15 -5.27
N GLY A 283 -18.22 30.78 -5.34
CA GLY A 283 -17.14 31.72 -5.62
C GLY A 283 -16.52 32.37 -4.37
N ASP A 284 -16.91 31.97 -3.17
CA ASP A 284 -16.15 32.29 -1.96
C ASP A 284 -14.87 31.44 -1.88
N VAL A 285 -13.72 32.08 -1.71
CA VAL A 285 -12.43 31.42 -1.47
C VAL A 285 -12.08 31.54 0.00
N LEU A 286 -11.83 30.39 0.62
CA LEU A 286 -11.44 30.28 2.02
C LEU A 286 -9.92 30.13 2.11
N PHE A 287 -9.28 31.06 2.81
CA PHE A 287 -7.85 31.10 3.09
C PHE A 287 -7.60 30.76 4.56
N ASN A 288 -6.74 29.79 4.83
CA ASN A 288 -6.40 29.34 6.16
C ASN A 288 -5.42 30.29 6.86
N ARG A 289 -5.92 31.14 7.77
CA ARG A 289 -5.08 32.15 8.43
C ARG A 289 -4.33 31.66 9.66
N THR A 290 -4.67 30.50 10.22
CA THR A 290 -4.01 29.97 11.44
C THR A 290 -3.71 28.49 11.27
N ASN A 291 -2.43 28.12 11.26
CA ASN A 291 -1.99 26.73 11.22
C ASN A 291 -0.52 26.58 11.62
N SER A 292 0.09 25.41 11.43
CA SER A 292 1.56 25.30 11.45
C SER A 292 2.19 26.16 10.33
N PRO A 293 3.48 26.55 10.45
CA PRO A 293 4.18 27.35 9.45
C PRO A 293 4.07 26.81 8.02
N GLU A 294 4.07 25.49 7.85
CA GLU A 294 4.05 24.81 6.55
C GLU A 294 2.63 24.74 5.93
N LEU A 295 1.60 24.91 6.76
CA LEU A 295 0.20 24.71 6.37
C LEU A 295 -0.62 26.01 6.38
N VAL A 296 -0.14 27.08 7.02
CA VAL A 296 -0.78 28.39 6.98
C VAL A 296 -0.84 28.89 5.53
N GLY A 297 -1.95 29.50 5.13
CA GLY A 297 -2.23 29.96 3.77
C GLY A 297 -2.78 28.91 2.79
N LYS A 298 -3.08 27.69 3.26
CA LYS A 298 -3.87 26.74 2.47
C LYS A 298 -5.18 27.38 2.04
N THR A 299 -5.57 27.18 0.79
CA THR A 299 -6.73 27.86 0.22
C THR A 299 -7.64 26.88 -0.52
N SER A 300 -8.95 27.07 -0.47
CA SER A 300 -9.91 26.30 -1.26
C SER A 300 -11.14 27.13 -1.60
N ILE A 301 -11.72 26.88 -2.78
CA ILE A 301 -12.92 27.56 -3.25
C ILE A 301 -14.17 26.76 -2.91
N TYR A 302 -15.23 27.47 -2.53
CA TYR A 302 -16.58 26.97 -2.35
C TYR A 302 -17.39 27.17 -3.64
N ARG A 303 -17.98 26.10 -4.17
CA ARG A 303 -18.74 26.12 -5.44
C ARG A 303 -20.25 25.95 -5.24
N GLY A 304 -20.73 25.95 -4.00
CA GLY A 304 -22.14 25.70 -3.70
C GLY A 304 -22.48 24.21 -3.58
N GLU A 305 -21.48 23.37 -3.31
CA GLU A 305 -21.67 21.91 -3.23
C GLU A 305 -22.63 21.51 -2.12
N ARG A 306 -22.62 22.24 -1.00
CA ARG A 306 -23.48 22.03 0.17
C ARG A 306 -23.53 23.30 1.00
N GLU A 307 -24.71 23.72 1.46
CA GLU A 307 -24.82 24.88 2.35
C GLU A 307 -23.88 24.77 3.55
N ALA A 308 -23.12 25.83 3.81
CA ALA A 308 -22.12 25.85 4.86
C ALA A 308 -21.81 27.29 5.32
N ILE A 309 -21.29 27.39 6.54
CA ILE A 309 -20.56 28.56 7.02
C ILE A 309 -19.09 28.20 7.25
N PHE A 310 -18.28 29.14 7.71
CA PHE A 310 -16.85 28.95 7.90
C PHE A 310 -16.36 29.50 9.24
N ALA A 311 -15.31 28.90 9.78
CA ALA A 311 -14.75 29.25 11.08
C ALA A 311 -13.81 30.48 11.04
N GLY A 312 -13.61 31.14 12.19
CA GLY A 312 -12.90 32.41 12.34
C GLY A 312 -11.38 32.35 12.11
N TYR A 313 -10.80 31.16 12.06
CA TYR A 313 -9.41 30.93 11.61
C TYR A 313 -9.31 30.72 10.09
N LEU A 314 -10.38 31.00 9.36
CA LEU A 314 -10.38 31.17 7.91
C LEU A 314 -10.68 32.64 7.55
N ILE A 315 -10.18 33.07 6.40
CA ILE A 315 -10.50 34.35 5.77
C ILE A 315 -11.26 34.03 4.49
N LYS A 316 -12.41 34.65 4.32
CA LYS A 316 -13.15 34.62 3.07
C LYS A 316 -12.67 35.74 2.16
N VAL A 317 -12.37 35.42 0.91
CA VAL A 317 -12.01 36.38 -0.13
C VAL A 317 -12.68 35.98 -1.43
N GLN A 318 -12.98 36.95 -2.28
CA GLN A 318 -13.54 36.73 -3.61
C GLN A 318 -12.76 37.53 -4.65
N GLY A 319 -12.76 37.03 -5.88
CA GLY A 319 -12.33 37.78 -7.04
C GLY A 319 -13.28 38.96 -7.37
N THR A 320 -12.84 39.82 -8.28
CA THR A 320 -13.64 40.91 -8.87
C THR A 320 -13.86 40.64 -10.36
N ASN A 321 -14.39 41.61 -11.11
CA ASN A 321 -14.45 41.51 -12.57
C ASN A 321 -13.07 41.39 -13.24
N ARG A 322 -11.99 41.83 -12.58
CA ARG A 322 -10.60 41.71 -13.07
C ARG A 322 -9.91 40.41 -12.64
N LEU A 323 -10.42 39.75 -11.61
CA LEU A 323 -9.79 38.58 -11.00
C LEU A 323 -10.82 37.46 -10.88
N ASN A 324 -10.68 36.42 -11.69
CA ASN A 324 -11.49 35.22 -11.59
C ASN A 324 -11.19 34.50 -10.27
N THR A 325 -12.23 34.13 -9.53
CA THR A 325 -12.08 33.44 -8.24
C THR A 325 -11.40 32.07 -8.35
N GLU A 326 -11.64 31.31 -9.42
CA GLU A 326 -10.94 30.03 -9.65
C GLU A 326 -9.44 30.25 -9.89
N TYR A 327 -9.09 31.31 -10.62
CA TYR A 327 -7.69 31.72 -10.77
C TYR A 327 -7.11 32.21 -9.44
N LEU A 328 -7.85 32.96 -8.63
CA LEU A 328 -7.43 33.35 -7.27
C LEU A 328 -7.10 32.11 -6.41
N ASN A 329 -7.91 31.05 -6.50
CA ASN A 329 -7.68 29.80 -5.79
C ASN A 329 -6.37 29.11 -6.25
N ILE A 330 -6.08 29.12 -7.56
CA ILE A 330 -4.79 28.66 -8.12
C ILE A 330 -3.65 29.54 -7.59
N GLN A 331 -3.80 30.86 -7.68
CA GLN A 331 -2.81 31.86 -7.31
C GLN A 331 -2.40 31.74 -5.83
N LEU A 332 -3.35 31.59 -4.92
CA LEU A 332 -3.09 31.47 -3.48
C LEU A 332 -2.53 30.10 -3.06
N ASN A 333 -2.64 29.08 -3.90
CA ASN A 333 -2.01 27.77 -3.68
C ASN A 333 -0.63 27.64 -4.38
N SER A 334 -0.22 28.64 -5.16
CA SER A 334 1.07 28.64 -5.88
C SER A 334 2.28 28.68 -4.94
N PRO A 335 3.45 28.18 -5.38
CA PRO A 335 4.69 28.33 -4.60
C PRO A 335 5.01 29.79 -4.24
N HIS A 336 4.76 30.73 -5.15
CA HIS A 336 4.95 32.16 -4.89
C HIS A 336 4.10 32.67 -3.70
N ALA A 337 2.82 32.30 -3.65
CA ALA A 337 1.96 32.63 -2.52
C ALA A 337 2.42 31.95 -1.23
N ARG A 338 2.94 30.72 -1.31
CA ARG A 338 3.50 30.01 -0.15
C ARG A 338 4.74 30.69 0.40
N ASP A 339 5.66 31.14 -0.46
CA ASP A 339 6.87 31.86 -0.06
C ASP A 339 6.52 33.21 0.58
N TYR A 340 5.55 33.93 0.00
CA TYR A 340 5.00 35.14 0.62
C TYR A 340 4.44 34.85 2.02
N CYS A 341 3.59 33.83 2.14
CA CYS A 341 3.02 33.41 3.43
C CYS A 341 4.10 33.10 4.44
N TRP A 342 5.16 32.39 4.03
CA TRP A 342 6.29 32.04 4.89
C TRP A 342 7.03 33.27 5.41
N ALA A 343 7.25 34.26 4.55
CA ALA A 343 7.96 35.49 4.87
C ALA A 343 7.14 36.41 5.80
N VAL A 344 5.82 36.50 5.60
CA VAL A 344 4.99 37.45 6.33
C VAL A 344 4.27 36.86 7.54
N LYS A 345 4.29 35.54 7.76
CA LYS A 345 3.62 34.92 8.92
C LYS A 345 4.14 35.51 10.23
N THR A 346 3.25 35.62 11.22
CA THR A 346 3.66 35.86 12.60
C THR A 346 3.58 34.55 13.35
N ASP A 347 4.68 34.17 14.00
CA ASP A 347 4.78 32.93 14.75
C ASP A 347 4.38 33.15 16.22
N GLY A 348 3.60 32.22 16.74
CA GLY A 348 3.27 32.06 18.16
C GLY A 348 3.62 30.64 18.63
N VAL A 349 3.22 30.27 19.84
CA VAL A 349 3.48 28.93 20.38
C VAL A 349 2.77 27.88 19.52
N SER A 350 3.54 27.10 18.75
CA SER A 350 3.08 26.01 17.87
C SER A 350 2.14 26.39 16.71
N GLN A 351 1.94 27.68 16.43
CA GLN A 351 1.05 28.16 15.37
C GLN A 351 1.58 29.43 14.72
N SER A 352 1.32 29.59 13.43
CA SER A 352 1.60 30.78 12.64
C SER A 352 0.29 31.44 12.17
N ASN A 353 0.28 32.76 12.10
CA ASN A 353 -0.88 33.56 11.68
C ASN A 353 -0.59 34.50 10.51
N ILE A 354 -1.54 34.58 9.59
CA ILE A 354 -1.59 35.58 8.51
C ILE A 354 -2.96 36.28 8.56
N ASN A 355 -2.98 37.51 9.06
CA ASN A 355 -4.23 38.27 9.16
C ASN A 355 -4.69 38.84 7.79
N ALA A 356 -5.92 39.36 7.75
CA ALA A 356 -6.50 39.92 6.52
C ALA A 356 -5.65 41.03 5.88
N LYS A 357 -5.01 41.90 6.68
CA LYS A 357 -4.14 42.97 6.16
C LYS A 357 -2.92 42.42 5.43
N LYS A 358 -2.32 41.34 5.95
CA LYS A 358 -1.21 40.65 5.27
C LYS A 358 -1.66 39.95 4.00
N LEU A 359 -2.83 39.30 4.01
CA LEU A 359 -3.38 38.70 2.80
C LEU A 359 -3.68 39.76 1.73
N GLN A 360 -4.28 40.88 2.12
CA GLN A 360 -4.55 42.04 1.26
C GLN A 360 -3.29 42.63 0.60
N ALA A 361 -2.16 42.59 1.28
CA ALA A 361 -0.88 43.09 0.79
C ALA A 361 -0.14 42.14 -0.15
N TYR A 362 -0.63 40.92 -0.37
CA TYR A 362 -0.02 39.96 -1.30
C TYR A 362 0.05 40.55 -2.70
N GLU A 363 1.26 40.66 -3.24
CA GLU A 363 1.53 41.14 -4.61
C GLU A 363 1.66 39.96 -5.56
N PHE A 364 1.16 40.10 -6.78
CA PHE A 364 1.35 39.10 -7.84
C PHE A 364 1.12 39.70 -9.22
N GLU A 365 1.56 38.98 -10.25
CA GLU A 365 1.34 39.32 -11.65
C GLU A 365 -0.04 38.79 -12.10
N LEU A 366 -0.89 39.68 -12.63
CA LEU A 366 -2.26 39.40 -13.02
C LEU A 366 -2.39 39.33 -14.56
N PRO A 367 -2.75 38.16 -15.12
CA PRO A 367 -3.13 38.03 -16.53
C PRO A 367 -4.47 38.71 -16.84
N SER A 368 -4.76 38.91 -18.12
CA SER A 368 -6.11 39.30 -18.57
C SER A 368 -7.16 38.26 -18.15
N ILE A 369 -8.44 38.65 -18.11
CA ILE A 369 -9.50 37.73 -17.67
C ILE A 369 -9.64 36.53 -18.62
N GLU A 370 -9.38 36.73 -19.92
CA GLU A 370 -9.37 35.70 -20.95
C GLU A 370 -8.24 34.70 -20.70
N GLU A 371 -7.03 35.18 -20.39
CA GLU A 371 -5.90 34.30 -20.09
C GLU A 371 -6.13 33.55 -18.76
N GLN A 372 -6.73 34.18 -17.74
CA GLN A 372 -7.09 33.50 -16.50
C GLN A 372 -8.02 32.29 -16.75
N ILE A 373 -9.01 32.44 -17.65
CA ILE A 373 -9.91 31.34 -18.03
C ILE A 373 -9.14 30.20 -18.68
N GLU A 374 -8.20 30.51 -19.57
CA GLU A 374 -7.36 29.49 -20.20
C GLU A 374 -6.43 28.80 -19.20
N ILE A 375 -5.81 29.55 -18.29
CA ILE A 375 -5.00 28.97 -17.20
C ILE A 375 -5.85 28.02 -16.36
N ILE A 376 -7.07 28.41 -15.98
CA ILE A 376 -8.00 27.55 -15.24
C ILE A 376 -8.26 26.27 -16.02
N ARG A 377 -8.58 26.36 -17.31
CA ARG A 377 -8.85 25.19 -18.16
C ARG A 377 -7.68 24.20 -18.17
N VAL A 378 -6.46 24.67 -18.45
CA VAL A 378 -5.25 23.83 -18.53
C VAL A 378 -4.88 23.25 -17.17
N VAL A 379 -4.93 24.05 -16.11
CA VAL A 379 -4.63 23.58 -14.74
C VAL A 379 -5.63 22.53 -14.29
N THR A 380 -6.93 22.75 -14.56
CA THR A 380 -7.97 21.77 -14.22
C THR A 380 -7.71 20.44 -14.93
N GLU A 381 -7.38 20.46 -16.22
CA GLU A 381 -7.07 19.24 -16.99
C GLU A 381 -5.86 18.47 -16.42
N LEU A 382 -4.75 19.16 -16.17
CA LEU A 382 -3.53 18.56 -15.62
C LEU A 382 -3.72 18.01 -14.20
N LEU A 383 -4.40 18.77 -13.33
CA LEU A 383 -4.64 18.34 -11.96
C LEU A 383 -5.68 17.22 -11.87
N SER A 384 -6.64 17.15 -12.80
CA SER A 384 -7.61 16.04 -12.87
C SER A 384 -6.92 14.74 -13.30
N SER A 385 -5.94 14.82 -14.20
CA SER A 385 -5.09 13.68 -14.55
C SER A 385 -4.28 13.18 -13.35
N ALA A 386 -3.75 14.10 -12.53
CA ALA A 386 -3.08 13.74 -11.27
C ALA A 386 -4.02 13.08 -10.25
N ASP A 387 -5.26 13.58 -10.13
CA ASP A 387 -6.30 12.99 -9.27
C ASP A 387 -6.61 11.54 -9.69
N LEU A 388 -6.69 11.27 -11.00
CA LEU A 388 -6.91 9.92 -11.54
C LEU A 388 -5.75 8.97 -11.19
N VAL A 389 -4.50 9.41 -11.37
CA VAL A 389 -3.31 8.63 -11.00
C VAL A 389 -3.30 8.36 -9.50
N GLU A 390 -3.66 9.33 -8.66
CA GLU A 390 -3.76 9.15 -7.21
C GLU A 390 -4.79 8.09 -6.83
N LYS A 391 -5.96 8.08 -7.49
CA LYS A 391 -7.00 7.06 -7.29
C LYS A 391 -6.51 5.66 -7.68
N GLN A 392 -5.89 5.52 -8.85
CA GLN A 392 -5.33 4.25 -9.31
C GLN A 392 -4.21 3.75 -8.41
N TYR A 393 -3.34 4.65 -7.94
CA TYR A 393 -2.30 4.33 -6.96
C TYR A 393 -2.89 3.77 -5.67
N LYS A 394 -3.90 4.44 -5.07
CA LYS A 394 -4.53 3.99 -3.82
C LYS A 394 -5.14 2.58 -3.98
N ALA A 395 -5.83 2.33 -5.10
CA ALA A 395 -6.38 1.01 -5.40
C ALA A 395 -5.28 -0.06 -5.59
N THR A 396 -4.22 0.26 -6.33
CA THR A 396 -3.11 -0.65 -6.61
C THR A 396 -2.32 -0.98 -5.34
N LYS A 397 -2.04 0.01 -4.50
CA LYS A 397 -1.39 -0.14 -3.18
C LYS A 397 -2.14 -1.17 -2.33
N LEU A 398 -3.46 -1.04 -2.21
CA LEU A 398 -4.30 -1.98 -1.48
C LEU A 398 -4.26 -3.41 -2.06
N ARG A 399 -4.21 -3.55 -3.39
CA ARG A 399 -4.10 -4.86 -4.05
C ARG A 399 -2.75 -5.52 -3.78
N VAL A 400 -1.66 -4.77 -3.89
CA VAL A 400 -0.29 -5.26 -3.64
C VAL A 400 -0.13 -5.66 -2.17
N ASP A 401 -0.66 -4.88 -1.23
CA ASP A 401 -0.64 -5.19 0.21
C ASP A 401 -1.31 -6.54 0.52
N LYS A 402 -2.38 -6.90 -0.22
CA LYS A 402 -3.08 -8.19 -0.08
C LYS A 402 -2.41 -9.33 -0.86
N MET A 403 -1.59 -9.02 -1.87
CA MET A 403 -1.05 -10.01 -2.82
C MET A 403 -0.10 -11.00 -2.15
N THR A 404 0.72 -10.55 -1.20
CA THR A 404 1.63 -11.42 -0.42
C THR A 404 0.88 -12.58 0.24
N GLN A 405 -0.26 -12.29 0.89
CA GLN A 405 -1.04 -13.32 1.58
C GLN A 405 -1.74 -14.27 0.61
N SER A 406 -2.25 -13.76 -0.53
CA SER A 406 -2.84 -14.61 -1.58
C SER A 406 -1.81 -15.56 -2.21
N ILE A 407 -0.60 -15.08 -2.51
CA ILE A 407 0.50 -15.90 -3.04
C ILE A 407 0.85 -17.02 -2.06
N LEU A 408 1.03 -16.69 -0.78
CA LEU A 408 1.34 -17.70 0.24
C LEU A 408 0.20 -18.71 0.41
N ALA A 409 -1.07 -18.27 0.43
CA ALA A 409 -2.22 -19.17 0.54
C ALA A 409 -2.30 -20.16 -0.64
N ARG A 410 -2.03 -19.71 -1.87
CA ARG A 410 -1.96 -20.58 -3.04
C ARG A 410 -0.77 -21.54 -2.97
N ALA A 411 0.40 -21.10 -2.49
CA ALA A 411 1.59 -21.93 -2.38
C ALA A 411 1.35 -23.13 -1.46
N PHE A 412 0.77 -22.89 -0.29
CA PHE A 412 0.52 -23.92 0.73
C PHE A 412 -0.81 -24.65 0.58
N SER A 413 -1.54 -24.44 -0.52
CA SER A 413 -2.71 -25.26 -0.90
C SER A 413 -2.42 -26.16 -2.12
N GLY A 414 -1.18 -26.16 -2.62
CA GLY A 414 -0.82 -26.89 -3.85
C GLY A 414 -1.46 -26.31 -5.12
N LYS A 415 -2.05 -25.10 -5.04
CA LYS A 415 -2.78 -24.44 -6.15
C LYS A 415 -1.99 -23.35 -6.86
N LEU A 416 -0.78 -23.03 -6.38
CA LEU A 416 0.06 -22.01 -7.01
C LEU A 416 0.76 -22.56 -8.26
N PHE A 417 0.97 -23.87 -8.33
CA PHE A 417 1.68 -24.52 -9.43
C PHE A 417 1.06 -25.89 -9.71
N SER A 418 1.14 -26.35 -10.96
CA SER A 418 0.78 -27.72 -11.31
C SER A 418 1.60 -28.73 -10.49
N PRO A 419 1.02 -29.88 -10.09
CA PRO A 419 1.76 -30.99 -9.49
C PRO A 419 2.92 -31.41 -10.40
N ILE A 420 4.05 -31.79 -9.80
CA ILE A 420 5.18 -32.38 -10.54
C ILE A 420 4.72 -33.73 -11.12
N SER A 421 4.89 -33.95 -12.43
CA SER A 421 4.68 -35.28 -13.04
C SER A 421 5.81 -36.24 -12.64
N GLU A 422 5.56 -37.55 -12.61
CA GLU A 422 6.62 -38.55 -12.33
C GLU A 422 7.82 -38.44 -13.32
N GLU A 423 7.58 -37.93 -14.53
CA GLU A 423 8.62 -37.65 -15.54
C GLU A 423 9.52 -36.47 -15.13
N ASP A 424 8.97 -35.43 -14.50
CA ASP A 424 9.75 -34.30 -13.97
C ASP A 424 10.54 -34.69 -12.71
N ARG A 425 9.98 -35.57 -11.86
CA ARG A 425 10.67 -36.09 -10.66
C ARG A 425 11.96 -36.81 -11.01
N THR A 426 11.90 -37.70 -12.01
CA THR A 426 13.04 -38.47 -12.50
C THR A 426 14.08 -37.56 -13.20
N ALA A 427 13.65 -36.52 -13.92
CA ALA A 427 14.56 -35.56 -14.54
C ALA A 427 15.35 -34.71 -13.51
N VAL A 428 14.76 -34.38 -12.36
CA VAL A 428 15.45 -33.66 -11.26
C VAL A 428 16.44 -34.56 -10.53
N THR A 429 16.12 -35.85 -10.31
CA THR A 429 17.04 -36.80 -9.66
C THR A 429 18.28 -37.07 -10.52
N VAL A 430 18.09 -37.22 -11.84
CA VAL A 430 19.18 -37.45 -12.80
C VAL A 430 20.10 -36.23 -12.93
N LYS A 431 19.55 -35.00 -12.88
CA LYS A 431 20.36 -33.77 -12.88
C LYS A 431 21.16 -33.58 -11.59
N ALA A 432 20.62 -33.97 -10.42
CA ALA A 432 21.35 -33.90 -9.16
C ALA A 432 22.58 -34.83 -9.14
N HIS A 433 22.41 -36.09 -9.59
CA HIS A 433 23.53 -37.05 -9.71
C HIS A 433 24.60 -36.63 -10.75
N ASN A 434 24.18 -36.02 -11.87
CA ASN A 434 25.11 -35.55 -12.89
C ASN A 434 25.82 -34.23 -12.50
N SER A 435 25.24 -33.44 -11.58
CA SER A 435 25.84 -32.18 -11.12
C SER A 435 26.98 -32.36 -10.10
N GLU A 436 27.00 -33.46 -9.34
CA GLU A 436 28.13 -33.81 -8.47
C GLU A 436 29.36 -34.33 -9.25
N SER A 437 29.18 -34.78 -10.49
CA SER A 437 30.24 -35.31 -11.35
C SER A 437 30.83 -34.28 -12.34
N GLN A 438 30.33 -33.04 -12.36
CA GLN A 438 30.80 -31.98 -13.28
C GLN A 438 31.13 -30.66 -12.57
N GLN A 439 31.94 -30.70 -11.50
CA GLN A 439 32.80 -29.56 -11.18
C GLN A 439 34.13 -29.71 -11.90
N THR A 440 34.19 -29.31 -13.18
CA THR A 440 35.39 -28.72 -13.80
C THR A 440 35.09 -28.23 -15.22
N LYS A 441 35.46 -26.97 -15.46
CA LYS A 441 35.68 -26.25 -16.74
C LYS A 441 34.52 -25.45 -17.35
N HIS A 442 34.76 -24.13 -17.35
CA HIS A 442 34.08 -23.06 -18.09
C HIS A 442 33.88 -23.32 -19.60
N LYS A 443 32.75 -22.83 -20.15
CA LYS A 443 32.73 -21.81 -21.24
C LYS A 443 31.30 -21.30 -21.57
N GLN A 444 31.29 -20.09 -22.15
CA GLN A 444 30.22 -19.15 -22.48
C GLN A 444 29.25 -19.57 -23.62
N PRO A 445 28.16 -18.79 -23.88
CA PRO A 445 26.87 -19.29 -24.38
C PRO A 445 26.70 -19.25 -25.90
N LYS A 446 25.77 -20.06 -26.42
CA LYS A 446 25.23 -19.94 -27.80
C LYS A 446 23.71 -20.10 -27.83
N ALA A 447 23.15 -19.39 -28.81
CA ALA A 447 21.76 -19.01 -29.02
C ALA A 447 20.77 -20.16 -29.28
N ILE A 448 19.48 -19.91 -29.00
CA ILE A 448 18.36 -20.82 -29.29
C ILE A 448 17.49 -20.23 -30.40
N ALA A 449 17.28 -21.05 -31.43
CA ALA A 449 16.36 -20.85 -32.54
C ALA A 449 14.92 -21.30 -32.16
N LYS A 450 13.95 -20.79 -32.92
CA LYS A 450 12.49 -20.94 -32.79
C LYS A 450 11.94 -22.26 -33.35
N GLU A 451 10.65 -22.46 -33.01
CA GLU A 451 9.57 -23.29 -33.61
C GLU A 451 9.20 -24.60 -32.87
N PRO A 452 7.96 -25.15 -33.03
CA PRO A 452 6.65 -24.54 -33.36
C PRO A 452 5.48 -25.03 -32.47
N GLU A 453 4.29 -24.46 -32.69
CA GLU A 453 2.99 -24.80 -32.09
C GLU A 453 2.44 -26.18 -32.56
N ARG A 454 1.72 -26.89 -31.67
CA ARG A 454 0.82 -27.99 -32.07
C ARG A 454 -0.41 -28.16 -31.14
N GLN A 455 -1.55 -27.80 -31.72
CA GLN A 455 -2.89 -28.43 -31.75
C GLN A 455 -3.39 -29.29 -30.57
N THR A 456 -4.56 -28.87 -30.08
CA THR A 456 -5.47 -29.49 -29.12
C THR A 456 -6.36 -30.59 -29.72
N GLU A 457 -6.56 -31.69 -28.98
CA GLU A 457 -7.73 -32.56 -29.07
C GLU A 457 -8.45 -32.62 -27.70
N VAL A 458 -9.79 -32.53 -27.73
CA VAL A 458 -10.68 -32.51 -26.56
C VAL A 458 -11.51 -33.79 -26.58
N VAL A 459 -11.51 -34.53 -25.46
CA VAL A 459 -12.48 -35.61 -25.19
C VAL A 459 -13.36 -35.20 -24.01
N SER A 460 -14.67 -35.35 -24.20
CA SER A 460 -15.75 -34.97 -23.30
C SER A 460 -16.09 -36.05 -22.26
N ALA A 461 -16.45 -35.62 -21.05
CA ALA A 461 -17.44 -36.32 -20.21
C ALA A 461 -18.17 -35.32 -19.29
N THR A 462 -19.50 -35.42 -19.30
CA THR A 462 -20.51 -34.60 -18.62
C THR A 462 -20.89 -35.15 -17.25
N VAL A 463 -21.15 -34.27 -16.26
CA VAL A 463 -22.18 -34.47 -15.23
C VAL A 463 -22.87 -33.14 -14.95
N ASN A 464 -24.20 -33.16 -14.98
CA ASN A 464 -25.15 -32.06 -14.74
C ASN A 464 -25.28 -31.72 -13.25
N GLU A 465 -25.46 -30.44 -12.94
CA GLU A 465 -26.42 -29.99 -11.92
C GLU A 465 -26.89 -28.58 -12.26
N SER A 466 -28.14 -28.48 -12.70
CA SER A 466 -28.80 -27.26 -13.11
C SER A 466 -29.68 -26.71 -11.99
N SER A 467 -29.44 -25.46 -11.59
CA SER A 467 -30.47 -24.49 -11.15
C SER A 467 -29.81 -23.22 -10.58
N ASN A 468 -29.52 -22.25 -11.46
CA ASN A 468 -29.85 -20.80 -11.35
C ASN A 468 -29.14 -20.02 -12.50
N GLU A 469 -29.35 -20.47 -13.73
CA GLU A 469 -28.38 -20.30 -14.84
C GLU A 469 -28.56 -19.03 -15.68
N GLN A 470 -29.66 -18.27 -15.50
CA GLN A 470 -29.98 -17.07 -16.30
C GLN A 470 -29.96 -15.75 -15.50
N ALA A 471 -29.69 -15.82 -14.19
CA ALA A 471 -29.72 -14.66 -13.28
C ALA A 471 -28.33 -14.06 -12.98
N SER A 472 -27.24 -14.65 -13.49
CA SER A 472 -25.89 -14.14 -13.25
C SER A 472 -25.68 -12.80 -13.97
N GLU A 473 -25.42 -11.73 -13.20
CA GLU A 473 -25.13 -10.39 -13.71
C GLU A 473 -23.95 -10.39 -14.69
N VAL A 474 -22.94 -11.24 -14.43
CA VAL A 474 -21.80 -11.50 -15.33
C VAL A 474 -22.26 -11.96 -16.71
N PHE A 475 -23.20 -12.91 -16.74
CA PHE A 475 -23.73 -13.46 -17.99
C PHE A 475 -24.53 -12.41 -18.78
N GLN A 476 -25.31 -11.56 -18.10
CA GLN A 476 -26.07 -10.49 -18.75
C GLN A 476 -25.16 -9.41 -19.35
N LEU A 477 -24.10 -9.01 -18.62
CA LEU A 477 -23.09 -8.05 -19.12
C LEU A 477 -22.37 -8.59 -20.37
N LEU A 478 -21.99 -9.87 -20.34
CA LEU A 478 -21.37 -10.54 -21.49
C LEU A 478 -22.32 -10.67 -22.68
N LYS A 479 -23.62 -10.87 -22.44
CA LYS A 479 -24.64 -10.95 -23.49
C LYS A 479 -24.87 -9.59 -24.16
N MET A 480 -24.79 -8.50 -23.40
CA MET A 480 -24.89 -7.14 -23.94
C MET A 480 -23.67 -6.73 -24.77
N ASN A 481 -22.52 -7.38 -24.57
CA ASN A 481 -21.26 -7.03 -25.24
C ASN A 481 -20.71 -8.18 -26.10
N SER A 482 -21.20 -8.27 -27.34
CA SER A 482 -20.90 -9.36 -28.29
C SER A 482 -19.43 -9.49 -28.72
N LYS A 483 -18.61 -8.47 -28.49
CA LYS A 483 -17.16 -8.48 -28.77
C LYS A 483 -16.32 -9.12 -27.66
N GLY A 484 -16.94 -9.42 -26.51
CA GLY A 484 -16.28 -9.96 -25.33
C GLY A 484 -15.69 -8.88 -24.42
N MET A 485 -15.60 -9.17 -23.13
CA MET A 485 -15.11 -8.26 -22.10
C MET A 485 -13.95 -8.89 -21.33
N SER A 486 -12.98 -8.09 -20.89
CA SER A 486 -11.93 -8.57 -19.99
C SER A 486 -12.49 -8.82 -18.59
N ALA A 487 -11.83 -9.68 -17.80
CA ALA A 487 -12.21 -9.89 -16.40
C ALA A 487 -12.25 -8.57 -15.60
N GLN A 488 -11.29 -7.66 -15.85
CA GLN A 488 -11.26 -6.36 -15.20
C GLN A 488 -12.46 -5.49 -15.60
N ALA A 489 -12.83 -5.45 -16.90
CA ALA A 489 -13.98 -4.69 -17.35
C ALA A 489 -15.32 -5.28 -16.85
N LEU A 490 -15.41 -6.60 -16.68
CA LEU A 490 -16.56 -7.24 -16.07
C LEU A 490 -16.68 -6.90 -14.59
N PHE A 491 -15.56 -6.91 -13.87
CA PHE A 491 -15.51 -6.55 -12.46
C PHE A 491 -15.90 -5.09 -12.22
N ASP A 492 -15.42 -4.17 -13.07
CA ASP A 492 -15.67 -2.74 -12.94
C ASP A 492 -17.10 -2.34 -13.38
N ALA A 493 -17.77 -3.15 -14.20
CA ALA A 493 -19.12 -2.88 -14.72
C ALA A 493 -20.26 -3.46 -13.86
N GLN A 494 -19.93 -4.15 -12.77
CA GLN A 494 -20.91 -4.75 -11.85
C GLN A 494 -21.42 -3.76 -10.81
N SER A 495 -22.63 -3.99 -10.30
CA SER A 495 -23.16 -3.22 -9.18
C SER A 495 -22.29 -3.35 -7.92
N GLU A 496 -22.21 -2.30 -7.10
CA GLU A 496 -21.22 -2.13 -6.02
C GLU A 496 -21.18 -3.21 -4.91
N ASN A 497 -21.98 -4.28 -4.97
CA ASN A 497 -22.02 -5.35 -3.97
C ASN A 497 -22.02 -6.78 -4.55
N THR A 498 -21.80 -6.98 -5.85
CA THR A 498 -21.95 -8.31 -6.47
C THR A 498 -20.80 -9.27 -6.11
N PHE A 499 -19.57 -8.77 -6.01
CA PHE A 499 -18.39 -9.57 -5.63
C PHE A 499 -17.48 -8.77 -4.70
N ASN A 500 -16.99 -9.42 -3.64
CA ASN A 500 -16.10 -8.78 -2.65
C ASN A 500 -14.64 -8.77 -3.13
N ALA A 501 -14.28 -9.67 -4.06
CA ALA A 501 -12.98 -9.74 -4.70
C ALA A 501 -13.11 -10.23 -6.16
N ILE A 502 -12.11 -9.92 -6.98
CA ILE A 502 -12.04 -10.38 -8.38
C ILE A 502 -11.93 -11.91 -8.48
N ASP A 503 -11.43 -12.57 -7.43
CA ASP A 503 -11.36 -14.03 -7.33
C ASP A 503 -12.77 -14.67 -7.32
N ASP A 504 -13.77 -13.96 -6.79
CA ASP A 504 -15.17 -14.42 -6.80
C ASP A 504 -15.74 -14.36 -8.24
N LEU A 505 -15.38 -13.31 -9.00
CA LEU A 505 -15.72 -13.19 -10.43
C LEU A 505 -15.08 -14.34 -11.25
N PHE A 506 -13.82 -14.68 -10.99
CA PHE A 506 -13.16 -15.79 -11.69
C PHE A 506 -13.77 -17.15 -11.35
N THR A 507 -14.25 -17.33 -10.12
CA THR A 507 -14.98 -18.53 -9.71
C THR A 507 -16.29 -18.66 -10.48
N GLU A 508 -17.02 -17.56 -10.65
CA GLU A 508 -18.27 -17.52 -11.42
C GLU A 508 -18.02 -17.70 -12.93
N LEU A 509 -16.99 -17.05 -13.50
CA LEU A 509 -16.61 -17.23 -14.91
C LEU A 509 -16.21 -18.68 -15.20
N LYS A 510 -15.49 -19.33 -14.29
CA LYS A 510 -15.12 -20.74 -14.41
C LYS A 510 -16.37 -21.63 -14.46
N LYS A 511 -17.35 -21.37 -13.59
CA LYS A 511 -18.64 -22.08 -13.60
C LYS A 511 -19.39 -21.90 -14.92
N LEU A 512 -19.45 -20.67 -15.46
CA LEU A 512 -20.09 -20.38 -16.75
C LEU A 512 -19.36 -21.01 -17.96
N ILE A 513 -18.03 -21.16 -17.87
CA ILE A 513 -17.22 -21.85 -18.88
C ILE A 513 -17.43 -23.35 -18.83
N GLU A 514 -17.45 -23.96 -17.63
CA GLU A 514 -17.74 -25.38 -17.44
C GLU A 514 -19.15 -25.74 -17.96
N GLN A 515 -20.09 -24.81 -17.86
CA GLN A 515 -21.45 -24.91 -18.42
C GLN A 515 -21.55 -24.62 -19.92
N LYS A 516 -20.43 -24.31 -20.60
CA LYS A 516 -20.36 -23.99 -22.04
C LYS A 516 -21.20 -22.81 -22.50
N VAL A 517 -21.64 -21.93 -21.59
CA VAL A 517 -22.43 -20.72 -21.92
C VAL A 517 -21.56 -19.48 -22.14
N VAL A 518 -20.33 -19.50 -21.64
CA VAL A 518 -19.30 -18.47 -21.86
C VAL A 518 -18.03 -19.16 -22.35
N ILE A 519 -17.32 -18.52 -23.29
CA ILE A 519 -16.00 -18.95 -23.74
C ILE A 519 -14.96 -17.87 -23.46
N GLN A 520 -13.75 -18.32 -23.15
CA GLN A 520 -12.56 -17.48 -23.11
C GLN A 520 -12.09 -17.26 -24.56
N ALA A 521 -12.09 -16.02 -25.02
CA ALA A 521 -11.76 -15.63 -26.39
C ALA A 521 -10.27 -15.30 -26.60
N SER A 522 -9.50 -15.08 -25.52
CA SER A 522 -8.05 -14.85 -25.56
C SER A 522 -7.36 -15.38 -24.29
N GLU A 523 -6.14 -15.91 -24.45
CA GLU A 523 -5.25 -16.30 -23.33
C GLU A 523 -4.20 -15.22 -23.03
N GLY A 524 -3.82 -15.05 -21.76
CA GLY A 524 -2.83 -14.08 -21.27
C GLY A 524 -3.36 -13.10 -20.21
N GLU A 525 -2.55 -12.12 -19.80
CA GLU A 525 -2.89 -11.12 -18.75
C GLU A 525 -4.14 -10.28 -19.06
N ASN A 526 -4.57 -10.25 -20.34
CA ASN A 526 -5.80 -9.61 -20.81
C ASN A 526 -6.79 -10.64 -21.39
N SER A 527 -7.07 -11.70 -20.64
CA SER A 527 -8.07 -12.70 -21.04
C SER A 527 -9.46 -12.06 -21.17
N THR A 528 -10.09 -12.27 -22.33
CA THR A 528 -11.45 -11.78 -22.63
C THR A 528 -12.45 -12.93 -22.67
N PHE A 529 -13.68 -12.66 -22.23
CA PHE A 529 -14.77 -13.64 -22.12
C PHE A 529 -15.95 -13.17 -22.98
N LYS A 530 -16.66 -14.10 -23.62
CA LYS A 530 -17.87 -13.79 -24.41
C LYS A 530 -18.88 -14.94 -24.34
N VAL A 531 -20.16 -14.64 -24.51
CA VAL A 531 -21.22 -15.67 -24.55
C VAL A 531 -21.03 -16.57 -25.77
N THR A 532 -21.21 -17.88 -25.59
CA THR A 532 -21.20 -18.86 -26.68
C THR A 532 -22.36 -18.57 -27.64
N LYS A 533 -22.08 -18.39 -28.94
CA LYS A 533 -23.16 -18.34 -29.94
C LYS A 533 -23.81 -19.72 -30.00
N LYS A 534 -25.12 -19.80 -29.76
CA LYS A 534 -25.91 -20.99 -30.11
C LYS A 534 -25.98 -21.17 -31.61
#